data_AF-A0A372Q406-F1
#
_entry.id   AF-A0A372Q406-F1
#
_cell.length_a   1.000
_cell.length_b   1.000
_cell.length_c   1.000
_cell.angle_alpha   90.00
_cell.angle_beta   90.00
_cell.angle_gamma   90.00
#
_symmetry.space_group_name_H-M   'P 1'
#
loop_
_entity.id
_entity.type
_entity.pdbx_description
1 polymer ?
#
loop_
_entity_poly.entity_id
_entity_poly.type
_entity_poly.pdbx_seq_one_letter_code
_entity_poly.pdbx_strand_id
1 'polypeptide(L)'
;MLQEIKKNRHFYKWFKNNVNVASLFTVLSGTNPEILNILSSQVAGIMIFNAPISEETQLYIFWISFIGLLFDDVPRFIIQVCKFLTLFVIHYYIKTKISSNFKYI
;
A
#
# COMPACT_ATOMS: atom_id res chain seq x y z
N MET A 1 9.53 -1.66 -13.59
CA MET A 1 10.78 -0.87 -13.55
C MET A 1 11.88 -1.38 -14.50
N LEU A 2 12.40 -2.61 -14.37
CA LEU A 2 13.47 -3.09 -15.27
C LEU A 2 13.07 -3.12 -16.76
N GLN A 3 11.82 -3.51 -17.05
CA GLN A 3 11.30 -3.45 -18.42
C GLN A 3 11.20 -2.00 -18.93
N GLU A 4 10.77 -1.07 -18.07
CA GLU A 4 10.68 0.36 -18.38
C GLU A 4 12.06 0.95 -18.73
N ILE A 5 13.10 0.59 -17.96
CA ILE A 5 14.50 0.97 -18.23
C ILE A 5 14.96 0.51 -19.62
N LYS A 6 14.53 -0.68 -20.06
CA LYS A 6 14.92 -1.24 -21.37
C LYS A 6 14.16 -0.63 -22.54
N LYS A 7 12.85 -0.36 -22.36
CA LYS A 7 11.95 0.07 -23.44
C LYS A 7 11.87 1.59 -23.59
N ASN A 8 12.00 2.35 -22.51
CA ASN A 8 11.77 3.80 -22.50
C ASN A 8 13.08 4.58 -22.27
N ARG A 9 13.61 5.18 -23.35
CA ARG A 9 14.84 6.00 -23.29
C ARG A 9 14.72 7.23 -22.39
N HIS A 10 13.55 7.87 -22.34
CA HIS A 10 13.34 9.04 -21.49
C HIS A 10 13.37 8.62 -20.01
N PHE A 11 12.72 7.49 -19.69
CA PHE A 11 12.78 6.92 -18.36
C PHE A 11 14.20 6.52 -17.98
N TYR A 12 14.96 5.89 -18.89
CA TYR A 12 16.36 5.54 -18.62
C TYR A 12 17.24 6.75 -18.31
N LYS A 13 17.07 7.84 -19.07
CA LYS A 13 17.79 9.10 -18.82
C LYS A 13 17.41 9.69 -17.46
N TRP A 14 16.13 9.72 -17.13
CA TRP A 14 15.66 10.16 -15.81
C TRP A 14 16.20 9.25 -14.69
N PHE A 15 16.17 7.93 -14.87
CA PHE A 15 16.64 6.94 -13.90
C PHE A 15 18.13 7.14 -13.59
N LYS A 16 18.98 7.34 -14.60
CA LYS A 16 20.41 7.60 -14.41
C LYS A 16 20.69 8.83 -13.54
N ASN A 17 19.86 9.86 -13.63
CA ASN A 17 20.00 11.07 -12.84
C ASN A 17 19.39 10.94 -11.43
N ASN A 18 18.54 9.93 -11.21
CA ASN A 18 17.74 9.77 -9.99
C ASN A 18 17.84 8.35 -9.39
N VAL A 19 18.99 7.67 -9.55
CA VAL A 19 19.17 6.24 -9.19
C VAL A 19 18.78 5.95 -7.74
N ASN A 20 19.16 6.81 -6.79
CA ASN A 20 18.85 6.63 -5.38
C ASN A 20 17.34 6.68 -5.10
N VAL A 21 16.64 7.61 -5.75
CA VAL A 21 15.18 7.76 -5.61
C VAL A 21 14.49 6.59 -6.30
N ALA A 22 14.86 6.28 -7.53
CA ALA A 22 14.26 5.16 -8.25
C ALA A 22 14.46 3.81 -7.54
N SER A 23 15.64 3.56 -6.97
CA SER A 23 15.91 2.34 -6.21
C SER A 23 15.13 2.28 -4.90
N LEU A 24 15.08 3.37 -4.14
CA LEU A 24 14.27 3.47 -2.92
C LEU A 24 12.80 3.12 -3.20
N PHE A 25 12.19 3.78 -4.18
CA PHE A 25 10.79 3.53 -4.54
C PHE A 25 10.57 2.13 -5.13
N THR A 26 11.56 1.56 -5.81
CA THR A 26 11.49 0.16 -6.26
C THR A 26 11.46 -0.80 -5.06
N VAL A 27 12.29 -0.58 -4.03
CA VAL A 27 12.27 -1.41 -2.82
C VAL A 27 10.97 -1.22 -2.05
N LEU A 28 10.52 0.03 -1.85
CA LEU A 28 9.26 0.33 -1.17
C LEU A 28 8.06 -0.26 -1.92
N SER A 29 8.10 -0.32 -3.25
CA SER A 29 7.02 -0.93 -4.03
C SER A 29 6.81 -2.42 -3.77
N GLY A 30 7.78 -3.09 -3.13
CA GLY A 30 7.61 -4.45 -2.65
C GLY A 30 6.51 -4.60 -1.60
N THR A 31 6.14 -3.52 -0.89
CA THR A 31 5.01 -3.55 0.07
C THR A 31 3.69 -3.20 -0.60
N ASN A 32 3.69 -2.19 -1.47
CA ASN A 32 2.54 -1.81 -2.28
C ASN A 32 3.04 -1.27 -3.64
N PRO A 33 2.72 -1.93 -4.76
CA PRO A 33 3.12 -1.50 -6.10
C PRO A 33 2.69 -0.08 -6.47
N GLU A 34 1.61 0.44 -5.89
CA GLU A 34 1.08 1.79 -6.15
C GLU A 34 2.07 2.90 -5.75
N ILE A 35 2.99 2.62 -4.83
CA ILE A 35 4.08 3.53 -4.43
C ILE A 35 4.91 3.98 -5.65
N LEU A 36 5.01 3.17 -6.70
CA LEU A 36 5.72 3.54 -7.92
C LEU A 36 5.08 4.71 -8.66
N ASN A 37 3.76 4.92 -8.55
CA ASN A 37 3.08 6.05 -9.18
C ASN A 37 3.52 7.40 -8.60
N ILE A 38 4.06 7.41 -7.37
CA ILE A 38 4.64 8.62 -6.77
C ILE A 38 5.75 9.18 -7.66
N LEU A 39 6.55 8.32 -8.29
CA LEU A 39 7.65 8.73 -9.15
C LEU A 39 7.19 9.54 -10.36
N SER A 40 5.96 9.38 -10.84
CA SER A 40 5.41 10.10 -12.01
C SER A 40 4.31 11.11 -11.65
N SER A 41 4.03 11.32 -10.37
CA SER A 41 2.88 12.12 -9.90
C SER A 41 3.16 13.61 -9.69
N GLN A 42 4.43 14.03 -9.78
CA GLN A 42 4.90 15.38 -9.47
C GLN A 42 4.48 15.85 -8.07
N VAL A 43 4.59 14.98 -7.06
CA VAL A 43 4.26 15.34 -5.67
C VAL A 43 4.89 16.66 -5.27
N ALA A 44 4.06 17.58 -4.77
CA ALA A 44 4.46 18.92 -4.33
C ALA A 44 5.23 19.74 -5.40
N GLY A 45 5.05 19.44 -6.69
CA GLY A 45 5.75 20.11 -7.80
C GLY A 45 7.25 19.79 -7.88
N ILE A 46 7.72 18.78 -7.15
CA ILE A 46 9.14 18.42 -7.12
C ILE A 46 9.49 17.66 -8.40
N MET A 47 10.43 18.19 -9.19
CA MET A 47 10.81 17.63 -10.50
C MET A 47 11.38 16.20 -10.43
N ILE A 48 11.95 15.82 -9.29
CA ILE A 48 12.42 14.44 -9.05
C ILE A 48 11.26 13.45 -9.19
N PHE A 49 10.04 13.82 -8.79
CA PHE A 49 8.83 13.00 -8.92
C PHE A 49 8.10 13.19 -10.26
N ASN A 50 8.83 13.57 -11.31
CA ASN A 50 8.32 13.69 -12.67
C ASN A 50 8.97 12.64 -13.61
N ALA A 51 9.03 11.39 -13.16
CA ALA A 51 9.56 10.29 -13.96
C ALA A 51 8.66 10.05 -15.18
N PRO A 52 9.23 9.99 -16.40
CA PRO A 52 8.46 9.75 -17.62
C PRO A 52 8.17 8.26 -17.77
N ILE A 53 7.36 7.71 -16.87
CA ILE A 53 6.89 6.32 -16.90
C ILE A 53 5.86 6.18 -18.03
N SER A 54 6.00 5.12 -18.85
CA SER A 54 5.06 4.82 -19.92
C SER A 54 3.65 4.51 -19.42
N GLU A 55 2.64 4.83 -20.23
CA GLU A 55 1.25 4.50 -19.93
C GLU A 55 1.04 2.99 -19.74
N GLU A 56 1.74 2.16 -20.53
CA GLU A 56 1.73 0.70 -20.38
C GLU A 56 2.14 0.30 -18.96
N THR A 57 3.26 0.82 -18.46
CA THR A 57 3.73 0.53 -17.10
C THR A 57 2.80 1.10 -16.03
N GLN A 58 2.22 2.28 -16.23
CA GLN A 58 1.23 2.85 -15.30
C GLN A 58 -0.02 1.97 -15.20
N LEU A 59 -0.51 1.44 -16.32
CA LEU A 59 -1.63 0.49 -16.33
C LEU A 59 -1.28 -0.80 -15.61
N TYR A 60 -0.07 -1.34 -15.79
CA TYR A 60 0.37 -2.51 -15.01
C TYR A 60 0.42 -2.23 -13.51
N ILE A 61 0.96 -1.08 -13.10
CA ILE A 61 1.00 -0.67 -11.68
C ILE A 61 -0.43 -0.59 -11.14
N PHE A 62 -1.34 0.05 -11.88
CA PHE A 62 -2.75 0.17 -11.51
C PHE A 62 -3.40 -1.21 -11.31
N TRP A 63 -3.29 -2.10 -12.29
CA TRP A 63 -3.93 -3.41 -12.22
C TRP A 63 -3.38 -4.30 -11.11
N ILE A 64 -2.06 -4.32 -10.92
CA ILE A 64 -1.47 -5.10 -9.82
C ILE A 64 -1.91 -4.54 -8.47
N SER A 65 -1.93 -3.21 -8.32
CA SER A 65 -2.40 -2.57 -7.07
C SER A 65 -3.88 -2.85 -6.81
N PHE A 66 -4.71 -2.81 -7.87
CA PHE A 66 -6.13 -3.11 -7.78
C PHE A 66 -6.39 -4.56 -7.35
N ILE A 67 -5.64 -5.52 -7.92
CA ILE A 67 -5.72 -6.93 -7.51
C ILE A 67 -5.29 -7.08 -6.04
N GLY A 68 -4.18 -6.45 -5.64
CA GLY A 68 -3.73 -6.45 -4.24
C GLY A 68 -4.78 -5.89 -3.29
N LEU A 69 -5.44 -4.79 -3.66
CA LEU A 69 -6.53 -4.23 -2.86
C LEU A 69 -7.67 -5.24 -2.65
N LEU A 70 -8.10 -5.91 -3.72
CA LEU A 70 -9.22 -6.85 -3.67
C LEU A 70 -8.93 -8.14 -2.90
N PHE A 71 -7.71 -8.68 -3.02
CA PHE A 71 -7.39 -10.00 -2.46
C PHE A 71 -6.55 -9.95 -1.18
N ASP A 72 -5.79 -8.88 -0.95
CA ASP A 72 -4.99 -8.72 0.27
C ASP A 72 -5.66 -7.73 1.23
N ASP A 73 -5.93 -6.51 0.80
CA ASP A 73 -6.32 -5.44 1.72
C ASP A 73 -7.77 -5.59 2.21
N VAL A 74 -8.73 -5.84 1.30
CA VAL A 74 -10.14 -6.01 1.66
C VAL A 74 -10.36 -7.23 2.58
N PRO A 75 -9.84 -8.43 2.26
CA PRO A 75 -10.01 -9.58 3.15
C PRO A 75 -9.33 -9.38 4.51
N ARG A 76 -8.13 -8.78 4.54
CA ARG A 76 -7.43 -8.45 5.78
C ARG A 76 -8.22 -7.47 6.63
N PHE A 77 -8.82 -6.46 6.01
CA PHE A 77 -9.68 -5.50 6.70
C PHE A 77 -10.92 -6.18 7.31
N ILE A 78 -11.60 -7.04 6.54
CA ILE A 78 -12.75 -7.82 7.04
C ILE A 78 -12.35 -8.67 8.25
N ILE A 79 -11.23 -9.39 8.17
CA ILE A 79 -10.71 -10.21 9.27
C ILE A 79 -10.43 -9.36 10.51
N GLN A 80 -9.80 -8.20 10.33
CA GLN A 80 -9.48 -7.27 11.41
C GLN A 80 -10.75 -6.78 12.14
N VAL A 81 -11.79 -6.41 11.38
CA VAL A 81 -13.08 -5.97 11.93
C VAL A 81 -13.76 -7.10 12.70
N CYS A 82 -13.84 -8.31 12.14
CA CYS A 82 -14.44 -9.47 12.81
C CYS A 82 -13.72 -9.81 14.13
N LYS A 83 -12.38 -9.74 14.13
CA LYS A 83 -11.56 -9.97 15.32
C LYS A 83 -11.83 -8.90 16.39
N PHE A 84 -11.90 -7.64 15.99
CA PHE A 84 -12.18 -6.53 16.90
C PHE A 84 -13.57 -6.69 17.56
N LEU A 85 -14.61 -6.99 16.77
CA LEU A 85 -15.95 -7.22 17.28
C LEU A 85 -16.00 -8.40 18.26
N THR A 86 -15.34 -9.51 17.93
CA THR A 86 -15.26 -10.68 18.81
C THR A 86 -14.62 -10.33 20.16
N LEU A 87 -13.48 -9.62 20.15
CA LEU A 87 -12.80 -9.19 21.37
C LEU A 87 -13.66 -8.21 22.19
N PHE A 88 -14.36 -7.29 21.52
CA PHE A 88 -15.26 -6.35 22.18
C PHE A 88 -16.40 -7.07 22.90
N VAL A 89 -17.04 -8.05 22.26
CA VAL A 89 -18.11 -8.85 22.86
C VAL A 89 -17.60 -9.66 24.07
N ILE A 90 -16.44 -10.31 23.94
CA ILE A 90 -15.84 -11.07 25.04
C ILE A 90 -15.53 -10.14 26.23
N HIS A 91 -14.90 -9.00 25.96
CA HIS A 91 -14.58 -8.03 27.00
C HIS A 91 -15.84 -7.53 27.72
N TYR A 92 -16.89 -7.19 26.96
CA TYR A 92 -18.16 -6.76 27.51
C TYR A 92 -18.81 -7.85 28.37
N TYR A 93 -18.83 -9.10 27.90
CA TYR A 93 -19.36 -10.24 28.65
C TYR A 93 -18.61 -10.50 29.96
N ILE A 94 -17.27 -10.43 29.95
CA ILE A 94 -16.47 -10.60 31.17
C ILE A 94 -16.79 -9.48 32.17
N LYS A 95 -16.86 -8.23 31.70
CA LYS A 95 -17.14 -7.07 32.56
C LYS A 95 -18.50 -7.18 33.24
N THR A 96 -19.55 -7.56 32.50
CA THR A 96 -20.89 -7.72 33.06
C THR A 96 -20.96 -8.88 34.05
N LYS A 97 -20.31 -10.01 33.76
CA LYS A 97 -20.27 -11.18 34.65
C LYS A 97 -19.51 -10.91 35.96
N ILE A 98 -18.41 -10.16 35.89
CA ILE A 98 -17.70 -9.70 37.10
C ILE A 98 -18.59 -8.75 37.90
N SER A 99 -19.21 -7.76 37.23
CA SER A 99 -20.10 -6.81 37.90
C SER A 99 -21.32 -7.48 38.54
N SER A 100 -21.86 -8.55 37.97
CA SER A 100 -22.96 -9.30 38.58
C SER A 100 -22.48 -10.08 39.81
N ASN A 101 -21.32 -10.74 39.74
CA ASN A 101 -20.78 -11.51 40.88
C ASN A 101 -20.48 -10.65 42.12
N PHE A 102 -20.02 -9.41 41.94
CA PHE A 102 -19.83 -8.47 43.05
C PHE A 102 -21.14 -7.90 43.62
N LYS A 103 -22.28 -8.08 42.94
CA LYS A 103 -23.58 -7.57 43.40
C LYS A 103 -24.27 -8.52 44.38
N TYR A 104 -23.77 -9.75 44.53
CA TYR A 104 -24.33 -10.80 45.38
C TYR A 104 -23.37 -11.24 46.52
N ILE A 105 -22.29 -10.48 46.75
CA ILE A 105 -21.39 -10.57 47.90
C ILE A 105 -21.59 -9.28 48.71
#